data_AF-A0A3C0PBU3-F1
#
_entry.id   AF-A0A3C0PBU3-F1
#
_cell.length_a   1.000
_cell.length_b   1.000
_cell.length_c   1.000
_cell.angle_alpha   90.00
_cell.angle_beta   90.00
_cell.angle_gamma   90.00
#
_symmetry.space_group_name_H-M   'P 1'
#
loop_
_entity.id
_entity.type
_entity.pdbx_description
1 polymer ?
#
loop_
_entity_poly.entity_id
_entity_poly.type
_entity_poly.pdbx_seq_one_letter_code
_entity_poly.pdbx_strand_id
1 'polypeptide(L)'
;MGARSMNISLSEAEQLVFGADHCFAGGYLAKKWKLPVFLYTCIRYHHSIDSMPPELAEYDKMTAIVAMANYLAVSKKIGDSGENDVPPVVDPLLSRVSRETIEKIVEQARASVKA
;
A
#
# COMPACT_ATOMS: atom_id res chain seq x y z
N MET A 1 -7.49 -3.16 -22.34
CA MET A 1 -8.54 -2.73 -21.38
C MET A 1 -7.80 -2.26 -20.14
N GLY A 2 -8.19 -1.13 -19.54
CA GLY A 2 -7.55 -0.60 -18.32
C GLY A 2 -8.48 -0.73 -17.11
N ALA A 3 -7.94 -0.69 -15.89
CA ALA A 3 -8.70 -0.81 -14.63
C ALA A 3 -9.97 0.07 -14.60
N ARG A 4 -9.82 1.34 -15.01
CA ARG A 4 -10.93 2.32 -15.14
C ARG A 4 -12.07 1.85 -16.04
N SER A 5 -11.77 1.22 -17.17
CA SER A 5 -12.79 0.75 -18.11
C SER A 5 -13.54 -0.48 -17.63
N MET A 6 -12.97 -1.23 -16.69
CA MET A 6 -13.52 -2.47 -16.17
C MET A 6 -14.16 -2.30 -14.78
N ASN A 7 -14.02 -1.11 -14.17
CA ASN A 7 -14.50 -0.81 -12.80
C ASN A 7 -14.01 -1.83 -11.77
N ILE A 8 -12.69 -2.07 -11.80
CA ILE A 8 -11.93 -2.92 -10.88
C ILE A 8 -10.70 -2.15 -10.39
N SER A 9 -10.11 -2.60 -9.29
CA SER A 9 -8.85 -2.05 -8.77
C SER A 9 -7.69 -2.25 -9.76
N LEU A 10 -6.63 -1.44 -9.61
CA LEU A 10 -5.42 -1.62 -10.41
C LEU A 10 -4.82 -3.02 -10.21
N SER A 11 -4.79 -3.49 -8.96
CA SER A 11 -4.31 -4.83 -8.60
C SER A 11 -5.08 -5.94 -9.33
N GLU A 12 -6.41 -5.84 -9.42
CA GLU A 12 -7.22 -6.83 -10.15
C GLU A 12 -6.96 -6.79 -11.65
N ALA A 13 -6.82 -5.59 -12.23
CA ALA A 13 -6.50 -5.44 -13.64
C ALA A 13 -5.13 -6.04 -13.98
N GLU A 14 -4.13 -5.84 -13.12
CA GLU A 14 -2.81 -6.43 -13.28
C GLU A 14 -2.85 -7.96 -13.21
N GLN A 15 -3.61 -8.53 -12.27
CA GLN A 15 -3.81 -9.97 -12.18
C GLN A 15 -4.46 -10.55 -13.45
N LEU A 16 -5.48 -9.88 -14.01
CA LEU A 16 -6.15 -10.33 -15.22
C LEU A 16 -5.24 -10.29 -16.47
N VAL A 17 -4.35 -9.30 -16.56
CA VAL A 17 -3.50 -9.10 -17.75
C VAL A 17 -2.18 -9.85 -17.65
N PHE A 18 -1.56 -9.92 -16.46
CA PHE A 18 -0.22 -10.43 -16.25
C PHE A 18 -0.16 -11.72 -15.41
N GLY A 19 -1.24 -12.07 -14.70
CA GLY A 19 -1.23 -13.16 -13.71
C GLY A 19 -0.43 -12.83 -12.44
N ALA A 20 -0.13 -11.55 -12.22
CA ALA A 20 0.50 -11.01 -11.03
C ALA A 20 0.12 -9.52 -10.85
N ASP A 21 0.07 -9.06 -9.60
CA ASP A 21 -0.08 -7.64 -9.25
C ASP A 21 1.25 -6.97 -8.90
N HIS A 22 1.22 -5.64 -8.74
CA HIS A 22 2.38 -4.84 -8.35
C HIS A 22 2.96 -5.23 -6.98
N CYS A 23 2.14 -5.68 -6.02
CA CYS A 23 2.60 -6.19 -4.73
C CYS A 23 3.49 -7.43 -4.93
N PHE A 24 3.03 -8.37 -5.78
CA PHE A 24 3.79 -9.56 -6.16
C PHE A 24 5.09 -9.17 -6.86
N ALA A 25 5.01 -8.35 -7.91
CA ALA A 25 6.16 -7.98 -8.73
C ALA A 25 7.21 -7.23 -7.90
N GLY A 26 6.80 -6.25 -7.10
CA GLY A 26 7.68 -5.49 -6.21
C GLY A 26 8.33 -6.38 -5.15
N GLY A 27 7.56 -7.26 -4.51
CA GLY A 27 8.11 -8.24 -3.56
C GLY A 27 9.11 -9.19 -4.22
N TYR A 28 8.78 -9.71 -5.40
CA TYR A 28 9.68 -10.58 -6.16
C TYR A 28 11.02 -9.88 -6.46
N LEU A 29 10.99 -8.63 -6.93
CA LEU A 29 12.18 -7.83 -7.19
C LEU A 29 12.98 -7.57 -5.91
N ALA A 30 12.34 -7.16 -4.82
CA ALA A 30 12.99 -6.92 -3.54
C ALA A 30 13.76 -8.16 -3.04
N LYS A 31 13.13 -9.34 -3.17
CA LYS A 31 13.78 -10.61 -2.83
C LYS A 31 14.93 -10.95 -3.78
N LYS A 32 14.76 -10.75 -5.09
CA LYS A 32 15.79 -11.02 -6.11
C LYS A 32 17.03 -10.15 -5.92
N TRP A 33 16.83 -8.88 -5.54
CA TRP A 33 17.90 -7.92 -5.26
C TRP A 33 18.50 -8.06 -3.86
N LYS A 34 18.05 -9.03 -3.07
CA LYS A 34 18.51 -9.27 -1.69
C LYS A 34 18.33 -8.05 -0.79
N LEU A 35 17.23 -7.31 -0.97
CA LEU A 35 16.85 -6.26 -0.04
C LEU A 35 16.49 -6.87 1.32
N PRO A 36 16.62 -6.10 2.42
CA PRO A 36 16.18 -6.53 3.75
C PRO A 36 14.77 -7.13 3.75
N VAL A 37 14.56 -8.17 4.57
CA VAL A 37 13.28 -8.91 4.65
C VAL A 37 12.11 -7.97 4.91
N PHE A 38 12.27 -6.98 5.80
CA PHE A 38 11.20 -6.03 6.10
C PHE A 38 10.71 -5.25 4.86
N LEU A 39 11.59 -4.92 3.91
CA LEU A 39 11.20 -4.23 2.67
C LEU A 39 10.39 -5.15 1.76
N TYR A 40 10.87 -6.37 1.55
CA TYR A 40 10.10 -7.41 0.84
C TYR A 40 8.70 -7.55 1.44
N THR A 41 8.63 -7.69 2.77
CA THR A 41 7.39 -7.93 3.50
C THR A 41 6.42 -6.76 3.35
N CYS A 42 6.87 -5.51 3.57
CA CYS A 42 6.03 -4.33 3.41
C CYS A 42 5.50 -4.20 1.97
N ILE A 43 6.37 -4.38 0.97
CA ILE A 43 5.97 -4.27 -0.44
C ILE A 43 4.98 -5.37 -0.81
N ARG A 44 5.21 -6.61 -0.37
CA ARG A 44 4.39 -7.75 -0.78
C ARG A 44 3.00 -7.77 -0.12
N TYR A 45 2.90 -7.35 1.14
CA TYR A 45 1.71 -7.59 1.95
C TYR A 45 0.93 -6.33 2.34
N HIS A 46 1.31 -5.12 1.91
CA HIS A 46 0.58 -3.89 2.29
C HIS A 46 -0.90 -3.86 1.85
N HIS A 47 -1.29 -4.59 0.81
CA HIS A 47 -2.71 -4.74 0.41
C HIS A 47 -3.41 -5.96 1.04
N SER A 48 -2.67 -6.85 1.71
CA SER A 48 -3.17 -8.15 2.16
C SER A 48 -2.47 -8.59 3.46
N ILE A 49 -2.46 -7.71 4.47
CA ILE A 49 -1.73 -7.94 5.73
C ILE A 49 -2.21 -9.23 6.41
N ASP A 50 -3.51 -9.50 6.37
CA ASP A 50 -4.11 -10.71 6.97
C ASP A 50 -3.67 -12.01 6.28
N SER A 51 -3.10 -11.92 5.07
CA SER A 51 -2.55 -13.06 4.32
C SER A 51 -1.04 -13.22 4.53
N MET A 52 -0.43 -12.46 5.44
CA MET A 52 0.99 -12.53 5.71
C MET A 52 1.36 -13.81 6.49
N PRO A 53 2.42 -14.53 6.11
CA PRO A 53 2.86 -15.73 6.81
C PRO A 53 3.27 -15.45 8.27
N PRO A 54 3.01 -16.37 9.23
CA PRO A 54 3.37 -16.20 10.64
C PRO A 54 4.86 -15.93 10.88
N GLU A 55 5.75 -16.48 10.07
CA GLU A 55 7.19 -16.26 10.16
C GLU A 55 7.61 -14.81 9.85
N LEU A 56 6.72 -14.00 9.29
CA LEU A 56 6.94 -12.57 9.01
C LEU A 56 6.22 -11.65 9.99
N ALA A 57 5.59 -12.19 11.04
CA ALA A 57 4.75 -11.43 11.99
C ALA A 57 5.52 -10.32 12.73
N GLU A 58 6.85 -10.42 12.86
CA GLU A 58 7.67 -9.35 13.44
C GLU A 58 7.57 -8.03 12.64
N TYR A 59 7.17 -8.10 11.36
CA TYR A 59 7.04 -6.94 10.48
C TYR A 59 5.60 -6.40 10.38
N ASP A 60 4.62 -7.00 11.06
CA ASP A 60 3.19 -6.59 11.04
C ASP A 60 3.02 -5.08 11.18
N LYS A 61 3.67 -4.51 12.20
CA LYS A 61 3.58 -3.09 12.51
C LYS A 61 4.07 -2.22 11.36
N MET A 62 5.19 -2.58 10.73
CA MET A 62 5.76 -1.81 9.62
C MET A 62 4.91 -1.95 8.36
N THR A 63 4.45 -3.15 8.04
CA THR A 63 3.54 -3.39 6.90
C THR A 63 2.23 -2.61 7.08
N ALA A 64 1.68 -2.59 8.29
CA ALA A 64 0.48 -1.81 8.61
C ALA A 64 0.69 -0.29 8.50
N ILE A 65 1.88 0.22 8.88
CA ILE A 65 2.21 1.64 8.66
C ILE A 65 2.23 1.97 7.16
N VAL A 66 2.82 1.11 6.33
CA VAL A 66 2.87 1.30 4.87
C VAL A 66 1.47 1.25 4.25
N ALA A 67 0.64 0.28 4.67
CA ALA A 67 -0.75 0.19 4.21
C ALA A 67 -1.58 1.42 4.60
N MET A 68 -1.40 1.92 5.83
CA MET A 68 -2.06 3.15 6.30
C MET A 68 -1.58 4.38 5.52
N ALA A 69 -0.27 4.48 5.23
CA ALA A 69 0.27 5.56 4.42
C ALA A 69 -0.32 5.54 2.99
N ASN A 70 -0.43 4.36 2.38
CA ASN A 70 -1.07 4.18 1.08
C ASN A 70 -2.54 4.61 1.11
N TYR A 71 -3.31 4.13 2.09
CA TYR A 71 -4.70 4.54 2.30
C TYR A 71 -4.85 6.06 2.43
N LEU A 72 -4.01 6.71 3.25
CA LEU A 72 -4.05 8.16 3.42
C LEU A 72 -3.69 8.90 2.13
N ALA A 73 -2.67 8.45 1.39
CA ALA A 73 -2.29 9.07 0.13
C ALA A 73 -3.42 9.00 -0.91
N VAL A 74 -4.01 7.81 -1.11
CA VAL A 74 -5.11 7.61 -2.07
C VAL A 74 -6.38 8.33 -1.64
N SER A 75 -6.83 8.14 -0.39
CA SER A 75 -8.07 8.77 0.13
C SER A 75 -8.01 10.30 0.15
N LYS A 76 -6.80 10.88 0.31
CA LYS A 76 -6.58 12.32 0.28
C LYS A 76 -6.14 12.82 -1.10
N LYS A 77 -6.04 11.97 -2.13
CA LYS A 77 -5.59 12.37 -3.48
C LYS A 77 -4.23 13.09 -3.43
N ILE A 78 -3.25 12.47 -2.79
CA ILE A 78 -1.86 12.93 -2.76
C ILE A 78 -1.09 12.11 -3.79
N GLY A 79 -0.65 12.77 -4.87
CA GLY A 79 -0.06 12.08 -6.03
C GLY A 79 -1.11 11.38 -6.91
N ASP A 80 -0.63 10.59 -7.87
CA ASP A 80 -1.43 9.73 -8.74
C ASP A 80 -0.76 8.36 -8.83
N SER A 81 -1.43 7.33 -8.31
CA SER A 81 -0.96 5.93 -8.36
C SER A 81 -1.61 5.14 -9.51
N GLY A 82 -2.51 5.74 -10.29
CA GLY A 82 -3.36 5.02 -11.24
C GLY A 82 -4.47 4.19 -10.58
N GLU A 83 -4.51 4.14 -9.24
CA GLU A 83 -5.56 3.49 -8.47
C GLU A 83 -6.84 4.33 -8.49
N ASN A 84 -7.98 3.68 -8.70
CA ASN A 84 -9.28 4.38 -8.75
C ASN A 84 -10.06 4.25 -7.45
N ASP A 85 -9.81 3.18 -6.71
CA ASP A 85 -10.51 2.89 -5.48
C ASP A 85 -9.63 3.16 -4.27
N VAL A 86 -10.25 3.66 -3.21
CA VAL A 86 -9.57 3.80 -1.92
C VAL A 86 -9.33 2.39 -1.39
N PRO A 87 -8.07 2.00 -1.08
CA PRO A 87 -7.80 0.69 -0.49
C PRO A 87 -8.64 0.47 0.77
N PRO A 88 -9.00 -0.78 1.11
CA PRO A 88 -9.72 -1.05 2.34
C PRO A 88 -8.96 -0.52 3.55
N VAL A 89 -9.71 0.05 4.50
CA VAL A 89 -9.16 0.62 5.73
C VAL A 89 -8.54 -0.50 6.56
N VAL A 90 -7.26 -0.34 6.92
CA VAL A 90 -6.59 -1.21 7.89
C VAL A 90 -6.77 -0.59 9.28
N ASP A 91 -7.91 -0.90 9.91
CA ASP A 91 -8.49 -0.20 11.07
C ASP A 91 -7.65 -0.17 12.39
N PRO A 92 -6.74 -1.12 12.72
CA PRO A 92 -6.11 -1.08 14.06
C PRO A 92 -5.12 0.06 14.29
N LEU A 93 -4.54 0.66 13.24
CA LEU A 93 -3.54 1.72 13.39
C LEU A 93 -4.13 3.13 13.33
N LEU A 94 -5.13 3.38 12.47
CA LEU A 94 -5.77 4.69 12.36
C LEU A 94 -6.41 5.11 13.69
N SER A 95 -7.03 4.17 14.40
CA SER A 95 -7.62 4.40 15.72
C SER A 95 -6.59 4.76 16.80
N ARG A 96 -5.30 4.46 16.59
CA ARG A 96 -4.20 4.76 17.53
C ARG A 96 -3.52 6.09 17.26
N VAL A 97 -3.82 6.74 16.15
CA VAL A 97 -3.23 8.03 15.76
C VAL A 97 -4.30 9.11 15.89
N SER A 98 -4.00 10.20 16.60
CA SER A 98 -4.98 11.29 16.75
C SER A 98 -5.30 11.92 15.40
N ARG A 99 -6.55 12.36 15.24
CA ARG A 99 -6.98 13.07 14.03
C ARG A 99 -6.06 14.26 13.69
N GLU A 100 -5.67 15.03 14.70
CA GLU A 100 -4.74 16.16 14.53
C GLU A 100 -3.38 15.70 13.97
N THR A 101 -2.86 14.55 14.42
CA THR A 101 -1.61 13.98 13.90
C THR A 101 -1.77 13.55 12.44
N ILE A 102 -2.89 12.90 12.10
CA ILE A 102 -3.20 12.51 10.71
C ILE A 102 -3.27 13.75 9.81
N GLU A 103 -3.94 14.82 10.25
CA GLU A 103 -4.05 16.08 9.51
C GLU A 103 -2.66 16.69 9.26
N LYS A 104 -1.80 16.77 10.29
CA LYS A 104 -0.42 17.24 10.15
C LYS A 104 0.40 16.39 9.16
N ILE A 105 0.30 15.06 9.22
CA ILE A 105 1.01 14.16 8.30
C ILE A 105 0.56 14.39 6.86
N VAL A 106 -0.75 14.51 6.63
CA VAL A 106 -1.33 14.75 5.31
C VAL A 106 -0.89 16.09 4.73
N GLU A 107 -0.88 17.16 5.54
CA GLU A 107 -0.38 18.47 5.12
C GLU A 107 1.10 18.44 4.73
N GLN A 108 1.93 17.79 5.54
CA GLN A 108 3.37 17.61 5.26
C GLN A 108 3.58 16.81 3.96
N ALA A 109 2.84 15.72 3.77
CA ALA A 109 2.92 14.90 2.56
C ALA A 109 2.47 15.67 1.29
N ARG A 110 1.45 16.54 1.39
CA ARG A 110 1.07 17.40 0.26
C ARG A 110 2.14 18.42 -0.09
N ALA A 111 2.80 18.98 0.92
CA ALA A 111 3.87 19.95 0.70
C ALA A 111 5.09 19.31 0.02
N SER A 112 5.38 18.04 0.30
CA SER A 112 6.53 17.32 -0.29
C SER A 112 6.29 16.80 -1.71
N VAL A 113 5.04 16.63 -2.14
CA VAL A 113 4.68 16.15 -3.49
C VAL A 113 4.60 17.29 -4.52
N LYS A 114 5.01 18.52 -4.17
CA LYS A 114 5.19 19.61 -5.14
C LYS A 114 6.50 19.42 -5.92
N ALA A 115 6.39 18.80 -7.09
CA ALA A 115 7.33 18.89 -8.22
C ALA A 115 6.53 18.97 -9.52
#